data_AF-A0A7S1Q6B2-F1
#
_entry.id   AF-A0A7S1Q6B2-F1
#
_cell.length_a   1.000
_cell.length_b   1.000
_cell.length_c   1.000
_cell.angle_alpha   90.00
_cell.angle_beta   90.00
_cell.angle_gamma   90.00
#
_symmetry.space_group_name_H-M   'P 1'
#
loop_
_entity.id
_entity.type
_entity.pdbx_description
1 polymer ?
#
loop_
_entity_poly.entity_id
_entity_poly.type
_entity_poly.pdbx_seq_one_letter_code
_entity_poly.pdbx_strand_id
1 'polypeptide(L)'
;MDEIDAAFAGSGKDAATAKFKAVEKLTKLAAATPFVLPRLEKLIGLFADSKLGAPAIKAACAIVDNVQPKGHGVAALAVPALLAGMEDKRWKVKAGCIEILVPCLKQMEDATPVQLAQCL
;
A
#
# COMPACT_ATOMS: atom_id res chain seq x y z
N MET A 1 -11.20 9.81 7.47
CA MET A 1 -10.30 8.64 7.30
C MET A 1 -10.43 7.65 8.46
N ASP A 2 -10.89 8.11 9.62
CA ASP A 2 -11.15 7.29 10.81
C ASP A 2 -12.07 6.09 10.56
N GLU A 3 -13.08 6.22 9.70
CA GLU A 3 -13.94 5.10 9.28
C GLU A 3 -13.16 3.97 8.58
N ILE A 4 -12.21 4.35 7.71
CA ILE A 4 -11.35 3.39 7.00
C ILE A 4 -10.46 2.71 8.03
N ASP A 5 -9.84 3.50 8.90
CA ASP A 5 -8.94 2.99 9.93
C ASP A 5 -9.66 2.04 10.91
N ALA A 6 -10.89 2.37 11.30
CA ALA A 6 -11.76 1.51 12.09
C ALA A 6 -12.15 0.23 11.35
N ALA A 7 -12.45 0.30 10.05
CA ALA A 7 -12.77 -0.89 9.26
C ALA A 7 -11.59 -1.87 9.19
N PHE A 8 -10.35 -1.38 9.05
CA PHE A 8 -9.15 -2.22 9.09
C PHE A 8 -8.91 -2.85 10.47
N ALA A 9 -9.20 -2.13 11.55
CA ALA A 9 -9.10 -2.63 12.93
C ALA A 9 -10.24 -3.59 13.32
N GLY A 10 -11.36 -3.55 12.60
CA GLY A 10 -12.53 -4.36 12.88
C GLY A 10 -12.28 -5.87 12.81
N SER A 11 -12.96 -6.60 13.70
CA SER A 11 -12.98 -8.06 13.78
C SER A 11 -14.42 -8.58 13.86
N GLY A 12 -14.63 -9.88 13.67
CA GLY A 12 -15.95 -10.51 13.69
C GLY A 12 -16.60 -10.68 12.32
N LYS A 13 -17.90 -11.01 12.34
CA LYS A 13 -18.66 -11.51 11.16
C LYS A 13 -18.69 -10.51 9.99
N ASP A 14 -18.77 -9.22 10.28
CA ASP A 14 -18.92 -8.17 9.27
C ASP A 14 -17.58 -7.50 8.87
N ALA A 15 -16.47 -7.91 9.49
CA ALA A 15 -15.17 -7.28 9.28
C ALA A 15 -14.66 -7.39 7.84
N ALA A 16 -14.89 -8.55 7.19
CA ALA A 16 -14.47 -8.75 5.80
C ALA A 16 -15.17 -7.77 4.84
N THR A 17 -16.47 -7.57 5.02
CA THR A 17 -17.29 -6.64 4.23
C THR A 17 -16.88 -5.19 4.47
N ALA A 18 -16.60 -4.83 5.73
CA ALA A 18 -16.12 -3.48 6.08
C ALA A 18 -14.76 -3.20 5.45
N LYS A 19 -13.81 -4.14 5.53
CA LYS A 19 -12.48 -4.04 4.89
C LYS A 19 -12.59 -3.94 3.38
N PHE A 20 -13.46 -4.71 2.74
CA PHE A 20 -13.70 -4.61 1.30
C PHE A 20 -14.13 -3.20 0.90
N LYS A 21 -15.16 -2.64 1.56
CA LYS A 21 -15.63 -1.27 1.31
C LYS A 21 -14.54 -0.22 1.56
N ALA A 22 -13.72 -0.42 2.59
CA ALA A 22 -12.59 0.45 2.89
C ALA A 22 -11.52 0.42 1.78
N VAL A 23 -11.18 -0.76 1.26
CA VAL A 23 -10.26 -0.94 0.12
C VAL A 23 -10.82 -0.27 -1.14
N GLU A 24 -12.10 -0.42 -1.44
CA GLU A 24 -12.73 0.27 -2.57
C GLU A 24 -12.69 1.79 -2.43
N LYS A 25 -12.96 2.31 -1.21
CA LYS A 25 -12.90 3.74 -0.92
C LYS A 25 -11.47 4.28 -1.06
N LEU A 26 -10.46 3.56 -0.57
CA LEU A 26 -9.05 3.91 -0.77
C LEU A 26 -8.68 3.95 -2.26
N THR A 27 -9.14 2.98 -3.04
CA THR A 27 -8.89 2.93 -4.50
C THR A 27 -9.47 4.15 -5.20
N LYS A 28 -10.73 4.53 -4.88
CA LYS A 28 -11.39 5.72 -5.46
C LYS A 28 -10.70 7.03 -5.08
N LEU A 29 -10.04 7.05 -3.92
CA LEU A 29 -9.34 8.23 -3.39
C LEU A 29 -7.82 8.15 -3.60
N ALA A 30 -7.33 7.29 -4.51
CA ALA A 30 -5.91 7.00 -4.66
C ALA A 30 -5.02 8.25 -4.87
N ALA A 31 -5.54 9.30 -5.50
CA ALA A 31 -4.82 10.56 -5.71
C ALA A 31 -4.75 11.48 -4.47
N ALA A 32 -5.52 11.19 -3.41
CA ALA A 32 -5.51 11.96 -2.16
C ALA A 32 -4.31 11.56 -1.28
N THR A 33 -3.10 11.72 -1.84
CA THR A 33 -1.79 11.28 -1.29
C THR A 33 -1.66 11.39 0.23
N PRO A 34 -1.83 12.57 0.87
CA PRO A 34 -1.60 12.71 2.31
C PRO A 34 -2.53 11.84 3.16
N PHE A 35 -3.68 11.45 2.63
CA PHE A 35 -4.66 10.65 3.35
C PHE A 35 -4.56 9.17 3.03
N VAL A 36 -4.19 8.78 1.81
CA VAL A 36 -4.19 7.38 1.39
C VAL A 36 -2.84 6.69 1.53
N LEU A 37 -1.73 7.40 1.30
CA LEU A 37 -0.38 6.82 1.35
C LEU A 37 -0.02 6.24 2.74
N PRO A 38 -0.33 6.90 3.88
CA PRO A 38 -0.08 6.31 5.20
C PRO A 38 -0.87 5.04 5.50
N ARG A 39 -1.88 4.69 4.71
CA ARG A 39 -2.65 3.44 4.87
C ARG A 39 -2.07 2.27 4.08
N LEU A 40 -0.95 2.45 3.37
CA LEU A 40 -0.33 1.37 2.61
C LEU A 40 0.00 0.14 3.47
N GLU A 41 0.53 0.33 4.68
CA GLU A 41 0.81 -0.77 5.61
C GLU A 41 -0.44 -1.59 5.96
N LYS A 42 -1.60 -0.94 6.08
CA LYS A 42 -2.87 -1.61 6.35
C LYS A 42 -3.32 -2.46 5.15
N LEU A 43 -3.04 -2.00 3.92
CA LEU A 43 -3.28 -2.78 2.70
C LEU A 43 -2.34 -3.98 2.63
N ILE A 44 -1.05 -3.81 2.94
CA ILE A 44 -0.06 -4.89 2.99
C ILE A 44 -0.53 -6.01 3.92
N GLY A 45 -1.09 -5.65 5.08
CA GLY A 45 -1.67 -6.62 6.02
C GLY A 45 -2.76 -7.52 5.45
N LEU A 46 -3.42 -7.11 4.35
CA LEU A 46 -4.46 -7.87 3.66
C LEU A 46 -3.95 -8.72 2.49
N PHE A 47 -2.69 -8.62 2.06
CA PHE A 47 -2.22 -9.30 0.84
C PHE A 47 -2.29 -10.83 0.91
N ALA A 48 -2.20 -11.40 2.12
CA ALA A 48 -2.37 -12.84 2.32
C ALA A 48 -3.84 -13.29 2.35
N ASP A 49 -4.79 -12.37 2.46
CA ASP A 49 -6.21 -12.68 2.53
C ASP A 49 -6.71 -13.26 1.20
N SER A 50 -7.50 -14.33 1.27
CA SER A 50 -7.97 -15.06 0.08
C SER A 50 -8.98 -14.28 -0.76
N LYS A 51 -9.69 -13.30 -0.18
CA LYS A 51 -10.71 -12.50 -0.86
C LYS A 51 -10.27 -11.05 -1.05
N LEU A 52 -9.52 -10.51 -0.09
CA LEU A 52 -9.10 -9.12 -0.05
C LEU A 52 -7.70 -8.88 -0.60
N GLY A 53 -6.88 -9.92 -0.78
CA GLY A 53 -5.50 -9.77 -1.22
C GLY A 53 -5.36 -9.04 -2.55
N ALA A 54 -5.98 -9.56 -3.61
CA ALA A 54 -5.91 -8.94 -4.94
C ALA A 54 -6.54 -7.52 -4.98
N PRO A 55 -7.72 -7.27 -4.38
CA PRO A 55 -8.25 -5.91 -4.25
C PRO A 55 -7.30 -4.95 -3.51
N ALA A 56 -6.66 -5.41 -2.43
CA ALA A 56 -5.74 -4.59 -1.64
C ALA A 56 -4.46 -4.23 -2.41
N ILE A 57 -3.88 -5.19 -3.15
CA ILE A 57 -2.72 -4.95 -4.02
C ILE A 57 -3.09 -3.93 -5.10
N LYS A 58 -4.25 -4.10 -5.77
CA LYS A 58 -4.72 -3.15 -6.77
C LYS A 58 -4.90 -1.74 -6.21
N ALA A 59 -5.46 -1.62 -5.00
CA ALA A 59 -5.60 -0.34 -4.32
C ALA A 59 -4.23 0.30 -4.01
N ALA A 60 -3.28 -0.51 -3.55
CA ALA A 60 -1.93 -0.06 -3.24
C ALA A 60 -1.17 0.42 -4.49
N CYS A 61 -1.24 -0.30 -5.60
CA CYS A 61 -0.69 0.15 -6.90
C CYS A 61 -1.30 1.48 -7.32
N ALA A 62 -2.64 1.60 -7.27
CA ALA A 62 -3.32 2.84 -7.63
C ALA A 62 -2.86 4.03 -6.76
N ILE A 63 -2.66 3.82 -5.46
CA ILE A 63 -2.14 4.84 -4.55
C ILE A 63 -0.74 5.27 -4.99
N VAL A 64 0.20 4.33 -5.15
CA VAL A 64 1.60 4.60 -5.54
C VAL A 64 1.67 5.34 -6.88
N ASP A 65 0.89 4.90 -7.87
CA ASP A 65 0.84 5.51 -9.19
C ASP A 65 0.36 6.97 -9.16
N ASN A 66 -0.48 7.33 -8.17
CA ASN A 66 -1.04 8.67 -8.03
C ASN A 66 -0.38 9.53 -6.95
N VAL A 67 0.70 9.06 -6.30
CA VAL A 67 1.44 9.84 -5.29
C VAL A 67 1.91 11.18 -5.88
N GLN A 68 1.69 12.25 -5.13
CA GLN A 68 2.15 13.61 -5.42
C GLN A 68 2.68 14.28 -4.13
N PRO A 69 3.86 14.94 -4.17
CA PRO A 69 4.81 14.96 -5.28
C PRO A 69 5.43 13.56 -5.51
N LYS A 70 5.81 13.28 -6.76
CA LYS A 70 6.44 12.01 -7.15
C LYS A 70 7.73 11.76 -6.33
N GLY A 71 7.98 10.50 -6.01
CA GLY A 71 9.20 10.00 -5.39
C GLY A 71 9.24 10.19 -3.88
N HIS A 72 9.03 11.42 -3.38
CA HIS A 72 9.25 11.76 -1.98
C HIS A 72 8.37 10.97 -1.01
N GLY A 73 7.06 10.94 -1.24
CA GLY A 73 6.14 10.18 -0.38
C GLY A 73 6.42 8.68 -0.47
N VAL A 74 6.73 8.18 -1.66
CA VAL A 74 7.05 6.78 -1.89
C VAL A 74 8.34 6.38 -1.16
N ALA A 75 9.40 7.17 -1.29
CA ALA A 75 10.68 6.94 -0.63
C ALA A 75 10.55 6.93 0.90
N ALA A 76 9.78 7.87 1.45
CA ALA A 76 9.66 8.04 2.90
C ALA A 76 8.71 7.03 3.56
N LEU A 77 7.64 6.60 2.87
CA LEU A 77 6.57 5.80 3.47
C LEU A 77 6.37 4.45 2.77
N ALA A 78 6.32 4.42 1.44
CA ALA A 78 5.97 3.20 0.72
C ALA A 78 7.11 2.19 0.68
N VAL A 79 8.31 2.60 0.26
CA VAL A 79 9.45 1.69 0.11
C VAL A 79 9.81 1.00 1.44
N PRO A 80 9.95 1.71 2.58
CA PRO A 80 10.25 1.05 3.85
C PRO A 80 9.21 -0.01 4.24
N ALA A 81 7.91 0.30 4.08
CA ALA A 81 6.83 -0.63 4.38
C ALA A 81 6.83 -1.86 3.45
N LEU A 82 7.12 -1.65 2.16
CA LEU A 82 7.19 -2.73 1.17
C LEU A 82 8.38 -3.65 1.43
N LEU A 83 9.56 -3.10 1.72
CA LEU A 83 10.76 -3.86 2.08
C LEU A 83 10.52 -4.69 3.35
N ALA A 84 9.88 -4.11 4.38
CA ALA A 84 9.49 -4.87 5.56
C ALA A 84 8.52 -6.02 5.23
N GLY A 85 7.56 -5.80 4.34
CA GLY A 85 6.63 -6.85 3.89
C GLY A 85 7.27 -7.94 3.03
N MET A 86 8.40 -7.66 2.35
CA MET A 86 9.19 -8.68 1.64
C MET A 86 9.83 -9.69 2.61
N GLU A 87 10.01 -9.32 3.87
CA GLU A 87 10.50 -10.22 4.93
C GLU A 87 9.38 -11.03 5.61
N ASP A 88 8.10 -10.78 5.30
CA ASP A 88 6.97 -11.50 5.91
C ASP A 88 7.01 -13.00 5.59
N LYS A 89 6.67 -13.86 6.57
CA LYS A 89 6.67 -15.33 6.39
C LYS A 89 5.64 -15.82 5.36
N ARG A 90 4.59 -15.06 5.10
CA ARG A 90 3.52 -15.40 4.18
C ARG A 90 3.92 -14.97 2.77
N TRP A 91 4.15 -15.95 1.89
CA TRP A 91 4.63 -15.70 0.52
C TRP A 91 3.76 -14.72 -0.28
N LYS A 92 2.43 -14.69 -0.04
CA LYS A 92 1.51 -13.77 -0.72
C LYS A 92 1.76 -12.31 -0.35
N VAL A 93 2.16 -12.03 0.90
CA VAL A 93 2.55 -10.67 1.33
C VAL A 93 3.82 -10.27 0.59
N LYS A 94 4.83 -11.15 0.58
CA LYS A 94 6.08 -10.91 -0.16
C LYS A 94 5.81 -10.60 -1.64
N ALA A 95 5.00 -11.43 -2.31
CA ALA A 95 4.68 -11.28 -3.72
C ALA A 95 3.96 -9.94 -3.99
N GLY A 96 2.96 -9.59 -3.18
CA GLY A 96 2.26 -8.30 -3.32
C GLY A 96 3.17 -7.10 -3.09
N CYS A 97 4.08 -7.17 -2.10
CA CYS A 97 5.04 -6.09 -1.88
C CYS A 97 6.01 -5.92 -3.05
N ILE A 98 6.51 -7.01 -3.64
CA ILE A 98 7.39 -6.96 -4.82
C ILE A 98 6.66 -6.32 -6.01
N GLU A 99 5.39 -6.66 -6.23
CA GLU A 99 4.57 -6.10 -7.32
C GLU A 99 4.47 -4.56 -7.22
N ILE A 100 4.26 -4.04 -6.02
CA ILE A 100 4.12 -2.59 -5.78
C ILE A 100 5.48 -1.89 -5.72
N LEU A 101 6.57 -2.60 -5.36
CA LEU A 101 7.90 -2.01 -5.29
C LEU A 101 8.36 -1.53 -6.68
N VAL A 102 8.01 -2.23 -7.76
CA VAL A 102 8.42 -1.86 -9.13
C VAL A 102 8.01 -0.42 -9.51
N PRO A 103 6.73 -0.01 -9.43
CA PRO A 103 6.35 1.37 -9.73
C PRO A 103 6.95 2.38 -8.73
N CYS A 104 7.22 1.98 -7.48
CA CYS A 104 7.91 2.84 -6.51
C CYS A 104 9.33 3.18 -6.97
N LEU A 105 10.13 2.18 -7.33
CA LEU A 105 11.53 2.36 -7.76
C LEU A 105 11.61 3.22 -9.02
N LYS A 106 10.74 2.97 -10.01
CA LYS A 106 10.64 3.79 -11.23
C LYS A 106 10.35 5.26 -10.91
N GLN A 107 9.42 5.51 -9.98
CA GLN A 107 9.09 6.87 -9.59
C GLN A 107 10.26 7.58 -8.90
N MET A 108 11.06 6.84 -8.12
CA MET A 108 12.19 7.39 -7.39
C MET A 108 13.43 7.60 -8.27
N GLU A 109 13.63 6.80 -9.30
CA GLU A 109 14.74 6.94 -10.26
C GLU A 109 14.82 8.36 -10.82
N ASP A 110 13.68 8.91 -11.25
CA ASP A 110 13.62 10.26 -11.83
C ASP A 110 13.49 11.38 -10.78
N ALA A 111 12.70 11.16 -9.72
CA ALA A 111 12.29 12.24 -8.80
C ALA A 111 13.12 12.32 -7.52
N THR A 112 13.64 11.20 -7.03
CA THR A 112 14.36 11.09 -5.75
C THR A 112 15.51 10.07 -5.82
N PRO A 113 16.47 10.23 -6.75
CA PRO A 113 17.52 9.23 -7.01
C PRO A 113 18.46 9.03 -5.81
N VAL A 114 18.68 10.06 -5.00
CA VAL A 114 19.51 9.96 -3.79
C VAL A 114 18.86 9.04 -2.77
N GLN A 115 17.55 9.18 -2.54
CA GLN A 115 16.81 8.30 -1.64
C GLN A 115 16.74 6.87 -2.19
N LEU A 116 16.62 6.70 -3.52
CA LEU A 116 16.69 5.38 -4.14
C LEU A 116 18.02 4.68 -3.83
N ALA A 117 19.15 5.38 -3.99
CA ALA A 117 20.47 4.85 -3.69
C ALA A 117 20.69 4.54 -2.20
N GLN A 118 19.90 5.12 -1.29
CA GLN A 118 19.95 4.81 0.15
C GLN A 118 19.16 3.55 0.52
N CYS A 119 18.24 3.11 -0.35
CA CYS A 119 17.40 1.93 -0.13
C CYS A 119 17.93 0.64 -0.79
N LEU A 120 18.94 0.76 -1.67
CA LEU A 120 19.60 -0.33 -2.38
C LEU A 120 20.99 -0.60 -1.78
#